data_AF-A0A9W8I568-F1
#
_entry.id   AF-A0A9W8I568-F1
#
_cell.length_a   1.000
_cell.length_b   1.000
_cell.length_c   1.000
_cell.angle_alpha   90.00
_cell.angle_beta   90.00
_cell.angle_gamma   90.00
#
_symmetry.space_group_name_H-M   'P 1'
#
loop_
_entity.id
_entity.type
_entity.pdbx_description
1 polymer ?
#
loop_
_entity_poly.entity_id
_entity_poly.type
_entity_poly.pdbx_seq_one_letter_code
_entity_poly.pdbx_strand_id
1 'polypeptide(L)'
;MDMNDNQQRQQDELVALEAIFGEQAVERCNVDGGESFVLHAPIDSMEAQVDLQFYFPESYPSNSPPIFEWIGARDTSAENRPPQSGFIYPNRQLVFTSTMTEYANREMHRMWSEDMGNDVVIYSWLTWLNEYLAERWPQPLNPIPLPKDGKAKDKSAIIDQPTIDISADQPDSTSAPAIFTGRALEMKKSVFVGHVAQVQTASQIQAVQSTLLQDKKIAQATHNIMAYRIRLENGSLSQDNDDDGETAAGKRLAHLLQLLNVENIMVVVTRCFG
;
A
#
# COMPACT_ATOMS: atom_id res chain seq x y z
N MET A 1 9.82 39.07 19.02
CA MET A 1 11.03 38.42 18.52
C MET A 1 11.37 39.03 17.18
N ASP A 2 12.65 39.29 16.95
CA ASP A 2 13.17 40.03 15.80
C ASP A 2 13.13 39.14 14.55
N MET A 3 12.87 39.70 13.36
CA MET A 3 12.78 38.93 12.10
C MET A 3 14.08 38.16 11.81
N ASN A 4 15.21 38.70 12.28
CA ASN A 4 16.53 38.10 12.20
C ASN A 4 16.68 36.82 13.07
N ASP A 5 15.95 36.73 14.20
CA ASP A 5 15.98 35.57 15.09
C ASP A 5 15.26 34.37 14.47
N ASN A 6 14.11 34.61 13.82
CA ASN A 6 13.40 33.59 13.07
C ASN A 6 14.24 33.01 11.93
N GLN A 7 14.88 33.88 11.13
CA GLN A 7 15.75 33.46 10.03
C GLN A 7 16.91 32.58 10.51
N GLN A 8 17.55 32.95 11.62
CA GLN A 8 18.63 32.14 12.19
C GLN A 8 18.12 30.75 12.61
N ARG A 9 16.97 30.69 13.29
CA ARG A 9 16.39 29.42 13.78
C ARG A 9 15.92 28.52 12.65
N GLN A 10 15.36 29.09 11.58
CA GLN A 10 15.03 28.38 10.35
C GLN A 10 16.27 27.76 9.71
N GLN A 11 17.36 28.53 9.62
CA GLN A 11 18.61 28.04 9.05
C GLN A 11 19.25 26.93 9.91
N ASP A 12 19.19 27.08 11.24
CA ASP A 12 19.68 26.09 12.19
C ASP A 12 18.86 24.79 12.10
N GLU A 13 17.54 24.86 11.96
CA GLU A 13 16.68 23.68 11.76
C GLU A 13 17.01 22.97 10.45
N LEU A 14 17.21 23.69 9.35
CA LEU A 14 17.64 23.10 8.08
C LEU A 14 18.96 22.34 8.20
N VAL A 15 19.95 22.96 8.84
CA VAL A 15 21.26 22.32 9.08
C VAL A 15 21.10 21.08 9.96
N ALA A 16 20.22 21.14 10.97
CA ALA A 16 19.93 19.97 11.80
C ALA A 16 19.28 18.84 11.00
N LEU A 17 18.31 19.16 10.12
CA LEU A 17 17.67 18.17 9.25
C LEU A 17 18.67 17.53 8.28
N GLU A 18 19.55 18.32 7.65
CA GLU A 18 20.62 17.83 6.78
C GLU A 18 21.61 16.93 7.56
N ALA A 19 21.92 17.26 8.81
CA ALA A 19 22.80 16.45 9.65
C ALA A 19 22.14 15.13 10.10
N ILE A 20 20.83 15.12 10.33
CA ILE A 20 20.08 13.95 10.80
C ILE A 20 19.79 12.98 9.66
N PHE A 21 19.30 13.48 8.53
CA PHE A 21 18.82 12.65 7.41
C PHE A 21 19.82 12.57 6.24
N GLY A 22 20.88 13.35 6.29
CA GLY A 22 21.87 13.49 5.23
C GLY A 22 21.52 14.60 4.24
N GLU A 23 22.54 15.23 3.66
CA GLU A 23 22.37 16.36 2.71
C GLU A 23 21.48 16.00 1.51
N GLN A 24 21.52 14.75 1.05
CA GLN A 24 20.70 14.32 -0.09
C GLN A 24 19.21 14.14 0.26
N ALA A 25 18.85 14.14 1.54
CA ALA A 25 17.46 14.08 1.96
C ALA A 25 16.78 15.44 1.88
N VAL A 26 17.52 16.55 1.75
CA VAL A 26 16.99 17.92 1.73
C VAL A 26 17.29 18.55 0.37
N GLU A 27 16.27 18.65 -0.49
CA GLU A 27 16.37 19.31 -1.78
C GLU A 27 15.85 20.74 -1.68
N ARG A 28 16.75 21.74 -1.73
CA ARG A 28 16.36 23.15 -1.69
C ARG A 28 15.80 23.61 -3.03
N CYS A 29 14.62 24.21 -3.00
CA CYS A 29 13.95 24.77 -4.17
C CYS A 29 13.85 26.29 -4.04
N ASN A 30 14.67 27.01 -4.80
CA ASN A 30 14.56 28.46 -4.94
C ASN A 30 13.50 28.77 -5.99
N VAL A 31 12.29 29.08 -5.54
CA VAL A 31 11.22 29.60 -6.41
C VAL A 31 11.10 31.10 -6.12
N ASP A 32 10.91 31.91 -7.17
CA ASP A 32 10.74 33.37 -7.06
C ASP A 32 9.55 33.71 -6.13
N GLY A 33 9.81 33.85 -4.83
CA GLY A 33 8.79 34.08 -3.81
C GLY A 33 9.09 33.59 -2.38
N GLY A 34 10.13 32.77 -2.17
CA GLY A 34 10.60 32.37 -0.84
C GLY A 34 11.42 31.07 -0.84
N GLU A 35 12.11 30.78 0.26
CA GLU A 35 12.87 29.54 0.42
C GLU A 35 11.91 28.38 0.73
N SER A 36 11.91 27.37 -0.16
CA SER A 36 11.19 26.12 0.05
C SER A 36 12.16 24.96 -0.10
N PHE A 37 11.84 23.81 0.48
CA PHE A 37 12.66 22.61 0.31
C PHE A 37 11.79 21.37 0.37
N VAL A 38 12.23 20.32 -0.32
CA VAL A 38 11.65 18.98 -0.21
C VAL A 38 12.50 18.18 0.75
N LEU A 39 11.84 17.57 1.72
CA LEU A 39 12.45 16.63 2.65
C LEU A 39 12.00 15.21 2.33
N HIS A 40 12.97 14.39 1.95
CA HIS A 40 12.88 12.96 1.72
C HIS A 40 13.06 12.21 3.04
N ALA A 41 12.02 12.19 3.87
CA ALA A 41 12.08 11.62 5.21
C ALA A 41 12.02 10.08 5.19
N PRO A 42 13.07 9.36 5.63
CA PRO A 42 13.05 7.92 5.74
C PRO A 42 12.12 7.48 6.88
N ILE A 43 11.31 6.46 6.61
CA ILE A 43 10.48 5.75 7.58
C ILE A 43 11.11 4.37 7.74
N ASP A 44 12.25 4.32 8.43
CA ASP A 44 13.13 3.14 8.48
C ASP A 44 12.41 1.89 8.99
N SER A 45 11.56 2.07 9.99
CA SER A 45 10.72 1.01 10.56
C SER A 45 9.89 0.29 9.49
N MET A 46 9.55 1.01 8.42
CA MET A 46 8.69 0.57 7.33
C MET A 46 9.45 0.32 6.03
N GLU A 47 10.78 0.42 5.96
CA GLU A 47 11.51 0.39 4.69
C GLU A 47 10.82 1.28 3.63
N ALA A 48 10.52 2.51 4.00
CA ALA A 48 9.79 3.47 3.18
C ALA A 48 10.40 4.86 3.28
N GLN A 49 9.95 5.75 2.41
CA GLN A 49 10.25 7.18 2.47
C GLN A 49 8.98 7.98 2.18
N VAL A 50 8.85 9.11 2.87
CA VAL A 50 7.83 10.13 2.64
C VAL A 50 8.51 11.38 2.11
N ASP A 51 7.91 12.01 1.10
CA ASP A 51 8.38 13.26 0.53
C ASP A 51 7.43 14.41 0.93
N LEU A 52 7.97 15.37 1.68
CA LEU A 52 7.25 16.54 2.17
C LEU A 52 7.91 17.81 1.65
N GLN A 53 7.15 18.69 1.00
CA GLN A 53 7.64 20.01 0.67
C GLN A 53 7.30 20.96 1.80
N PHE A 54 8.29 21.69 2.31
CA PHE A 54 8.14 22.70 3.35
C PHE A 54 8.37 24.10 2.80
N TYR A 55 7.65 25.05 3.39
CA TYR A 55 7.83 26.48 3.22
C TYR A 55 7.88 27.14 4.60
N PHE A 56 8.84 28.04 4.79
CA PHE A 56 9.00 28.80 6.03
C PHE A 56 8.43 30.21 5.89
N PRO A 57 7.28 30.51 6.54
CA PRO A 57 6.85 31.90 6.69
C PRO A 57 7.87 32.72 7.46
N GLU A 58 7.97 34.03 7.20
CA GLU A 58 8.83 34.95 7.97
C GLU A 58 8.53 34.93 9.48
N SER A 59 7.30 34.58 9.84
CA SER A 59 6.83 34.47 11.22
C SER A 59 7.18 33.15 11.90
N TYR A 60 7.64 32.12 11.18
CA TYR A 60 8.07 30.84 11.76
C TYR A 60 9.46 30.96 12.39
N PRO A 61 9.74 30.36 13.55
CA PRO A 61 8.82 29.63 14.43
C PRO A 61 8.01 30.48 15.40
N SER A 62 8.31 31.77 15.54
CA SER A 62 7.76 32.59 16.64
C SER A 62 6.26 32.84 16.65
N ASN A 63 5.55 32.82 15.51
CA ASN A 63 4.10 33.16 15.48
C ASN A 63 3.25 32.28 14.56
N SER A 64 3.88 31.48 13.70
CA SER A 64 3.18 30.57 12.78
C SER A 64 3.99 29.28 12.64
N PRO A 65 3.35 28.12 12.37
CA PRO A 65 4.05 26.89 12.02
C PRO A 65 4.67 26.98 10.62
N PRO A 66 5.53 26.02 10.22
CA PRO A 66 5.93 25.89 8.84
C PRO A 66 4.75 25.36 8.01
N ILE A 67 4.68 25.74 6.74
CA ILE A 67 3.67 25.25 5.80
C ILE A 67 4.25 24.03 5.10
N PHE A 68 3.43 23.01 4.85
CA PHE A 68 3.90 21.82 4.15
C PHE A 68 2.86 21.21 3.21
N GLU A 69 3.36 20.49 2.21
CA GLU A 69 2.57 19.73 1.26
C GLU A 69 3.11 18.30 1.11
N TRP A 70 2.20 17.34 0.98
CA TRP A 70 2.53 15.94 0.74
C TRP A 70 2.83 15.74 -0.75
N ILE A 71 4.07 15.39 -1.06
CA ILE A 71 4.53 15.22 -2.46
C ILE A 71 4.46 13.75 -2.89
N GLY A 72 4.79 12.83 -1.97
CA GLY A 72 4.78 11.42 -2.30
C GLY A 72 5.16 10.50 -1.15
N ALA A 73 5.06 9.21 -1.43
CA ALA A 73 5.61 8.16 -0.61
C ALA A 73 6.15 7.06 -1.54
N ARG A 74 7.28 6.47 -1.16
CA ARG A 74 7.91 5.39 -1.92
C ARG A 74 8.33 4.24 -1.02
N ASP A 75 8.18 3.04 -1.55
CA ASP A 75 8.67 1.82 -0.93
C ASP A 75 10.16 1.67 -1.24
N THR A 76 11.00 1.62 -0.20
CA THR A 76 12.45 1.49 -0.31
C THR A 76 12.92 0.07 0.04
N SER A 77 12.00 -0.86 0.29
CA SER A 77 12.31 -2.27 0.59
C SER A 77 13.20 -2.95 -0.46
N ALA A 78 13.03 -2.62 -1.74
CA ALA A 78 13.85 -3.15 -2.83
C ALA A 78 15.27 -2.56 -2.87
N GLU A 79 15.46 -1.34 -2.37
CA GLU A 79 16.78 -0.70 -2.25
C GLU A 79 17.58 -1.32 -1.10
N ASN A 80 16.89 -1.69 -0.02
CA ASN A 80 17.47 -2.27 1.18
C ASN A 80 17.72 -3.79 1.08
N ARG A 81 17.17 -4.46 0.07
CA ARG A 81 17.22 -5.93 -0.06
C ARG A 81 17.83 -6.34 -1.41
N PRO A 82 19.03 -6.95 -1.44
CA PRO A 82 19.63 -7.41 -2.69
C PRO A 82 18.73 -8.47 -3.35
N PRO A 83 18.41 -8.33 -4.66
CA PRO A 83 17.56 -9.29 -5.36
C PRO A 83 18.20 -10.68 -5.39
N GLN A 84 17.46 -11.68 -4.92
CA GLN A 84 17.87 -13.08 -4.97
C GLN A 84 17.22 -13.80 -6.16
N SER A 85 18.03 -14.54 -6.91
CA SER A 85 17.53 -15.37 -8.01
C SER A 85 16.49 -16.37 -7.49
N GLY A 86 15.35 -16.44 -8.17
CA GLY A 86 14.24 -17.31 -7.76
C GLY A 86 13.31 -16.69 -6.73
N PHE A 87 13.34 -15.36 -6.54
CA PHE A 87 12.35 -14.63 -5.73
C PHE A 87 11.79 -13.44 -6.51
N ILE A 88 10.51 -13.13 -6.29
CA ILE A 88 9.85 -11.88 -6.69
C ILE A 88 9.81 -10.97 -5.47
N TYR A 89 10.15 -9.70 -5.68
CA TYR A 89 10.05 -8.64 -4.69
C TYR A 89 8.84 -7.79 -5.08
N PRO A 90 7.68 -7.97 -4.43
CA PRO A 90 6.50 -7.19 -4.77
C PRO A 90 6.71 -5.73 -4.37
N ASN A 91 6.42 -4.80 -5.27
CA ASN A 91 6.40 -3.39 -4.93
C ASN A 91 5.17 -3.09 -4.08
N ARG A 92 5.35 -2.50 -2.90
CA ARG A 92 4.26 -1.97 -2.09
C ARG A 92 3.90 -0.57 -2.57
N GLN A 93 2.61 -0.33 -2.81
CA GLN A 93 2.14 1.02 -3.06
C GLN A 93 1.80 1.68 -1.73
N LEU A 94 2.49 2.77 -1.41
CA LEU A 94 2.23 3.59 -0.23
C LEU A 94 1.40 4.79 -0.65
N VAL A 95 0.25 4.97 -0.02
CA VAL A 95 -0.69 6.04 -0.33
C VAL A 95 -1.14 6.68 0.97
N PHE A 96 -1.18 8.01 0.98
CA PHE A 96 -1.91 8.76 1.98
C PHE A 96 -3.36 8.92 1.54
N THR A 97 -4.29 8.37 2.31
CA THR A 97 -5.71 8.62 2.08
C THR A 97 -6.05 10.04 2.53
N SER A 98 -7.15 10.62 2.01
CA SER A 98 -7.64 11.94 2.45
C SER A 98 -7.77 12.02 3.98
N THR A 99 -8.27 10.94 4.60
CA THR A 99 -8.43 10.83 6.05
C THR A 99 -7.10 10.82 6.80
N MET A 100 -6.06 10.16 6.27
CA MET A 100 -4.72 10.18 6.87
C MET A 100 -4.10 11.56 6.77
N THR A 101 -4.19 12.19 5.59
CA THR A 101 -3.67 13.54 5.33
C THR A 101 -4.33 14.56 6.25
N GLU A 102 -5.65 14.58 6.34
CA GLU A 102 -6.41 15.49 7.21
C GLU A 102 -6.05 15.29 8.69
N TYR A 103 -5.91 14.04 9.12
CA TYR A 103 -5.52 13.72 10.49
C TYR A 103 -4.09 14.17 10.79
N ALA A 104 -3.13 13.86 9.93
CA ALA A 104 -1.73 14.24 10.08
C ALA A 104 -1.57 15.76 10.10
N ASN A 105 -2.25 16.48 9.21
CA ASN A 105 -2.27 17.93 9.22
C ASN A 105 -2.77 18.46 10.57
N ARG A 106 -3.89 17.95 11.09
CA ARG A 106 -4.43 18.40 12.36
C ARG A 106 -3.48 18.14 13.53
N GLU A 107 -2.91 16.94 13.64
CA GLU A 107 -2.01 16.61 14.75
C GLU A 107 -0.68 17.40 14.66
N MET A 108 -0.11 17.59 13.47
CA MET A 108 1.09 18.42 13.31
C MET A 108 0.85 19.87 13.74
N HIS A 109 -0.28 20.47 13.33
CA HIS A 109 -0.66 21.81 13.78
C HIS A 109 -0.85 21.86 15.30
N ARG A 110 -1.48 20.84 15.88
CA ARG A 110 -1.68 20.72 17.32
C ARG A 110 -0.36 20.64 18.06
N MET A 111 0.57 19.78 17.63
CA MET A 111 1.91 19.64 18.23
C MET A 111 2.66 20.97 18.25
N TRP A 112 2.58 21.75 17.16
CA TRP A 112 3.18 23.08 17.15
C TRP A 112 2.48 24.04 18.12
N SER A 113 1.15 24.08 18.14
CA SER A 113 0.41 25.04 18.98
C SER A 113 0.42 24.73 20.48
N GLU A 114 0.43 23.45 20.86
CA GLU A 114 0.24 23.00 22.24
C GLU A 114 1.56 22.59 22.92
N ASP A 115 2.46 21.90 22.19
CA ASP A 115 3.64 21.27 22.80
C ASP A 115 4.93 22.07 22.56
N MET A 116 5.07 22.68 21.38
CA MET A 116 6.32 23.31 20.93
C MET A 116 6.25 24.84 20.80
N GLY A 117 5.06 25.44 20.99
CA GLY A 117 4.73 26.81 20.60
C GLY A 117 5.89 27.81 20.65
N ASN A 118 6.13 28.48 19.51
CA ASN A 118 7.23 29.40 19.26
C ASN A 118 8.60 28.74 19.01
N ASP A 119 8.67 27.42 18.80
CA ASP A 119 9.90 26.69 18.45
C ASP A 119 9.85 25.90 17.13
N VAL A 120 11.04 25.50 16.67
CA VAL A 120 11.26 24.67 15.49
C VAL A 120 10.68 23.27 15.73
N VAL A 121 10.12 22.62 14.71
CA VAL A 121 9.15 21.53 14.93
C VAL A 121 9.26 20.36 13.96
N ILE A 122 9.97 20.50 12.84
CA ILE A 122 9.93 19.51 11.76
C ILE A 122 10.43 18.15 12.24
N TYR A 123 11.54 18.09 12.97
CA TYR A 123 12.05 16.80 13.48
C TYR A 123 11.04 16.09 14.39
N SER A 124 10.33 16.83 15.24
CA SER A 124 9.30 16.29 16.11
C SER A 124 8.10 15.78 15.32
N TRP A 125 7.66 16.52 14.29
CA TRP A 125 6.63 16.06 13.36
C TRP A 125 7.02 14.77 12.66
N LEU A 126 8.26 14.63 12.21
CA LEU A 126 8.74 13.41 11.54
C LEU A 126 8.83 12.21 12.48
N THR A 127 9.25 12.45 13.73
CA THR A 127 9.30 11.40 14.75
C THR A 127 7.90 10.83 15.00
N TRP A 128 6.92 11.72 15.22
CA TRP A 128 5.52 11.32 15.36
C TRP A 128 4.97 10.65 14.09
N LEU A 129 5.29 11.19 12.91
CA LEU A 129 4.83 10.67 11.64
C LEU A 129 5.34 9.24 11.40
N ASN A 130 6.60 8.95 11.74
CA ASN A 130 7.17 7.61 11.64
C ASN A 130 6.37 6.59 12.45
N GLU A 131 6.02 6.92 13.70
CA GLU A 131 5.18 6.07 14.56
C GLU A 131 3.76 5.92 14.00
N TYR A 132 3.13 7.03 13.62
CA TYR A 132 1.78 7.05 13.06
C TYR A 132 1.65 6.17 11.79
N LEU A 133 2.64 6.26 10.89
CA LEU A 133 2.64 5.49 9.65
C LEU A 133 2.98 4.03 9.89
N ALA A 134 3.86 3.69 10.83
CA ALA A 134 4.20 2.31 11.14
C ALA A 134 2.98 1.48 11.58
N GLU A 135 2.00 2.11 12.23
CA GLU A 135 0.75 1.46 12.65
C GLU A 135 -0.30 1.32 11.54
N ARG A 136 -0.23 2.15 10.50
CA ARG A 136 -1.32 2.29 9.50
C ARG A 136 -0.96 1.87 8.10
N TRP A 137 0.32 1.97 7.74
CA TRP A 137 0.78 1.49 6.46
C TRP A 137 0.91 -0.03 6.42
N PRO A 138 0.71 -0.63 5.23
CA PRO A 138 0.96 -2.04 5.06
C PRO A 138 2.44 -2.33 5.34
N GLN A 139 2.68 -3.39 6.10
CA GLN A 139 4.03 -3.85 6.42
C GLN A 139 4.79 -4.24 5.14
N PRO A 140 6.13 -4.10 5.11
CA PRO A 140 6.94 -4.57 3.99
C PRO A 140 6.67 -6.05 3.69
N LEU A 141 6.41 -6.35 2.43
CA LEU A 141 6.17 -7.73 2.00
C LEU A 141 7.49 -8.49 1.97
N ASN A 142 7.46 -9.75 2.39
CA ASN A 142 8.61 -10.64 2.25
C ASN A 142 8.81 -11.03 0.78
N PRO A 143 10.06 -11.26 0.33
CA PRO A 143 10.32 -11.78 -1.01
C PRO A 143 9.60 -13.11 -1.23
N ILE A 144 8.91 -13.22 -2.35
CA ILE A 144 8.06 -14.35 -2.70
C ILE A 144 8.88 -15.33 -3.53
N PRO A 145 9.11 -16.57 -3.06
CA PRO A 145 9.85 -17.55 -3.84
C PRO A 145 9.12 -17.87 -5.15
N LEU A 146 9.83 -17.76 -6.27
CA LEU A 146 9.37 -18.23 -7.56
C LEU A 146 9.24 -19.76 -7.52
N PRO A 147 8.14 -20.31 -8.08
CA PRO A 147 8.06 -21.74 -8.32
C PRO A 147 9.25 -22.19 -9.17
N LYS A 148 10.01 -23.18 -8.70
CA LYS A 148 11.02 -23.83 -9.56
C LYS A 148 10.26 -24.61 -10.62
N ASP A 149 10.43 -24.24 -11.89
CA ASP A 149 9.87 -24.98 -13.02
C ASP A 149 10.20 -26.48 -12.85
N GLY A 150 9.16 -27.32 -12.79
CA GLY A 150 9.29 -28.77 -12.79
C GLY A 150 9.25 -29.50 -11.44
N LYS A 151 9.05 -28.84 -10.29
CA LYS A 151 8.82 -29.53 -9.00
C LYS A 151 7.78 -28.86 -8.10
N ALA A 152 6.54 -28.72 -8.58
CA ALA A 152 5.39 -28.71 -7.68
C ALA A 152 5.30 -30.10 -7.02
N LYS A 153 6.12 -30.35 -6.01
CA LYS A 153 5.92 -31.52 -5.15
C LYS A 153 4.74 -31.18 -4.26
N ASP A 154 3.67 -31.95 -4.41
CA ASP A 154 2.58 -32.05 -3.45
C ASP A 154 3.15 -32.18 -2.04
N LYS A 155 3.16 -31.06 -1.34
CA LYS A 155 3.22 -31.01 0.12
C LYS A 155 2.24 -29.95 0.59
N SER A 156 0.99 -30.04 0.13
CA SER A 156 -0.11 -29.55 0.94
C SER A 156 -0.32 -30.58 2.04
N ALA A 157 0.02 -30.20 3.27
CA ALA A 157 -0.58 -30.86 4.42
C ALA A 157 -2.10 -30.73 4.25
N ILE A 158 -2.77 -31.87 4.10
CA ILE A 158 -4.22 -31.98 4.11
C ILE A 158 -4.65 -31.51 5.50
N ILE A 159 -5.14 -30.28 5.59
CA ILE A 159 -5.98 -29.86 6.71
C ILE A 159 -7.39 -30.09 6.20
N ASP A 160 -8.09 -31.01 6.86
CA ASP A 160 -9.42 -31.50 6.48
C ASP A 160 -10.37 -30.35 6.11
N GLN A 161 -10.90 -30.45 4.90
CA GLN A 161 -11.89 -29.55 4.32
C GLN A 161 -13.27 -29.85 4.91
N PRO A 162 -14.03 -28.84 5.37
CA PRO A 162 -15.47 -28.89 5.29
C PRO A 162 -15.89 -28.36 3.90
N THR A 163 -16.32 -29.27 3.02
CA THR A 163 -17.07 -28.93 1.81
C THR A 163 -18.42 -28.34 2.21
N ILE A 164 -18.69 -27.10 1.82
CA ILE A 164 -20.01 -26.48 2.02
C ILE A 164 -20.88 -26.83 0.82
N ASP A 165 -21.96 -27.58 1.08
CA ASP A 165 -23.04 -27.83 0.13
C ASP A 165 -23.74 -26.51 -0.22
N ILE A 166 -23.72 -26.17 -1.51
CA ILE A 166 -24.36 -24.97 -2.08
C ILE A 166 -25.85 -25.26 -2.19
N SER A 167 -26.58 -25.08 -1.08
CA SER A 167 -28.04 -25.00 -1.09
C SER A 167 -28.46 -23.53 -0.98
N ALA A 168 -29.14 -23.07 -2.02
CA ALA A 168 -29.60 -21.70 -2.19
C ALA A 168 -30.50 -21.25 -1.03
N ASP A 169 -30.14 -20.13 -0.41
CA ASP A 169 -31.10 -19.30 0.33
C ASP A 169 -31.00 -17.84 -0.18
N GLN A 170 -32.19 -17.25 -0.33
CA GLN A 170 -32.51 -16.01 -1.05
C GLN A 170 -32.35 -14.76 -0.14
N PRO A 171 -32.55 -13.50 -0.61
CA PRO A 171 -31.47 -12.61 -1.04
C PRO A 171 -31.51 -11.27 -0.30
N ASP A 172 -30.54 -10.97 0.56
CA ASP A 172 -30.40 -9.61 1.07
C ASP A 172 -29.56 -8.76 0.11
N SER A 173 -30.21 -7.71 -0.42
CA SER A 173 -29.70 -6.71 -1.34
C SER A 173 -28.31 -6.19 -0.92
N THR A 174 -27.26 -6.64 -1.59
CA THR A 174 -25.93 -6.08 -1.42
C THR A 174 -25.33 -5.85 -2.79
N SER A 175 -25.17 -4.57 -3.15
CA SER A 175 -24.39 -4.15 -4.30
C SER A 175 -23.04 -4.85 -4.27
N ALA A 176 -22.55 -5.30 -5.42
CA ALA A 176 -21.24 -5.95 -5.50
C ALA A 176 -20.16 -5.07 -4.85
N PRO A 177 -19.25 -5.66 -4.05
CA PRO A 177 -18.11 -4.95 -3.50
C PRO A 177 -17.32 -4.19 -4.57
N ALA A 178 -16.65 -3.12 -4.17
CA ALA A 178 -15.78 -2.38 -5.09
C ALA A 178 -14.67 -3.30 -5.64
N ILE A 179 -14.53 -3.32 -6.97
CA ILE A 179 -13.54 -4.13 -7.67
C ILE A 179 -12.42 -3.21 -8.17
N PHE A 180 -11.20 -3.46 -7.71
CA PHE A 180 -10.00 -2.77 -8.15
C PHE A 180 -9.34 -3.55 -9.28
N THR A 181 -9.16 -2.91 -10.43
CA THR A 181 -8.53 -3.52 -11.60
C THR A 181 -7.14 -2.94 -11.80
N GLY A 182 -6.15 -3.82 -11.87
CA GLY A 182 -4.75 -3.46 -12.09
C GLY A 182 -4.43 -3.13 -13.55
N ARG A 183 -3.18 -2.71 -13.79
CA ARG A 183 -2.65 -2.54 -15.14
C ARG A 183 -2.56 -3.88 -15.87
N ALA A 184 -2.70 -3.84 -17.19
CA ALA A 184 -2.44 -5.01 -18.03
C ALA A 184 -0.94 -5.37 -18.03
N LEU A 185 -0.65 -6.67 -17.93
CA LEU A 185 0.70 -7.24 -18.05
C LEU A 185 0.76 -8.10 -19.31
N GLU A 186 1.71 -7.79 -20.20
CA GLU A 186 1.94 -8.57 -21.40
C GLU A 186 3.09 -9.57 -21.21
N MET A 187 2.84 -10.84 -21.52
CA MET A 187 3.86 -11.89 -21.49
C MET A 187 3.63 -12.89 -22.61
N LYS A 188 4.62 -13.03 -23.49
CA LYS A 188 4.60 -13.99 -24.62
C LYS A 188 3.27 -13.93 -25.41
N LYS A 189 2.83 -12.72 -25.76
CA LYS A 189 1.57 -12.40 -26.47
C LYS A 189 0.27 -12.62 -25.69
N SER A 190 0.33 -13.16 -24.47
CA SER A 190 -0.82 -13.16 -23.57
C SER A 190 -0.88 -11.85 -22.78
N VAL A 191 -2.08 -11.32 -22.60
CA VAL A 191 -2.37 -10.17 -21.75
C VAL A 191 -3.03 -10.67 -20.47
N PHE A 192 -2.53 -10.23 -19.32
CA PHE A 192 -3.06 -10.58 -18.00
C PHE A 192 -3.55 -9.31 -17.28
N VAL A 193 -4.75 -9.36 -16.73
CA VAL A 193 -5.33 -8.28 -15.93
C VAL A 193 -5.78 -8.86 -14.58
N GLY A 194 -5.28 -8.27 -13.49
CA GLY A 194 -5.68 -8.66 -12.14
C GLY A 194 -6.84 -7.80 -11.64
N HIS A 195 -7.83 -8.44 -11.05
CA HIS A 195 -8.98 -7.84 -10.39
C HIS A 195 -9.01 -8.28 -8.94
N VAL A 196 -9.25 -7.34 -8.02
CA VAL A 196 -9.25 -7.59 -6.58
C VAL A 196 -10.48 -6.97 -5.95
N ALA A 197 -11.14 -7.70 -5.05
CA ALA A 197 -12.25 -7.20 -4.26
C ALA A 197 -12.13 -7.63 -2.81
N GLN A 198 -12.48 -6.73 -1.90
CA GLN A 198 -12.65 -7.09 -0.49
C GLN A 198 -13.97 -7.85 -0.33
N VAL A 199 -13.90 -9.03 0.29
CA VAL A 199 -15.04 -9.94 0.46
C VAL A 199 -14.99 -10.59 1.83
N GLN A 200 -16.15 -10.76 2.45
CA GLN A 200 -16.30 -11.34 3.78
C GLN A 200 -17.26 -12.54 3.76
N THR A 201 -18.08 -12.66 2.71
CA THR A 201 -19.10 -13.71 2.59
C THR A 201 -19.06 -14.39 1.22
N ALA A 202 -19.60 -15.61 1.15
CA ALA A 202 -19.76 -16.35 -0.10
C ALA A 202 -20.63 -15.58 -1.11
N SER A 203 -21.68 -14.90 -0.64
CA SER A 203 -22.55 -14.08 -1.49
C SER A 203 -21.79 -12.93 -2.16
N GLN A 204 -20.85 -12.30 -1.44
CA GLN A 204 -20.00 -11.25 -2.01
C GLN A 204 -19.03 -11.80 -3.07
N ILE A 205 -18.48 -13.01 -2.87
CA ILE A 205 -17.65 -13.70 -3.87
C ILE A 205 -18.44 -13.90 -5.17
N GLN A 206 -19.67 -14.42 -5.07
CA GLN A 206 -20.55 -14.61 -6.23
C GLN A 206 -20.92 -13.27 -6.90
N ALA A 207 -21.18 -12.23 -6.12
CA ALA A 207 -21.50 -10.90 -6.64
C ALA A 207 -20.32 -10.30 -7.41
N VAL A 208 -19.09 -10.44 -6.91
CA VAL A 208 -17.86 -9.99 -7.60
C VAL A 208 -17.68 -10.74 -8.92
N GLN A 209 -17.78 -12.06 -8.91
CA GLN A 209 -17.66 -12.89 -10.12
C GLN A 209 -18.72 -12.49 -11.16
N SER A 210 -19.98 -12.37 -10.74
CA SER A 210 -21.08 -11.98 -11.61
C SER A 210 -20.89 -10.57 -12.19
N THR A 211 -20.33 -9.64 -11.41
CA THR A 211 -20.07 -8.26 -11.85
C THR A 211 -18.94 -8.20 -12.86
N LEU A 212 -17.84 -8.94 -12.64
CA LEU A 212 -16.74 -9.03 -13.60
C LEU A 212 -17.21 -9.60 -14.95
N LEU A 213 -18.06 -10.64 -14.92
CA LEU A 213 -18.60 -11.26 -16.14
C LEU A 213 -19.65 -10.42 -16.87
N GLN A 214 -20.08 -9.28 -16.33
CA GLN A 214 -20.88 -8.31 -17.10
C GLN A 214 -20.02 -7.55 -18.12
N ASP A 215 -18.71 -7.42 -17.90
CA ASP A 215 -17.80 -6.90 -18.92
C ASP A 215 -17.57 -7.97 -19.99
N LYS A 216 -17.98 -7.65 -21.22
CA LYS A 216 -17.84 -8.56 -22.36
C LYS A 216 -16.39 -8.99 -22.61
N LYS A 217 -15.40 -8.13 -22.34
CA LYS A 217 -13.99 -8.47 -22.53
C LYS A 217 -13.53 -9.55 -21.56
N ILE A 218 -14.01 -9.47 -20.32
CA ILE A 218 -13.69 -10.43 -19.26
C ILE A 218 -14.45 -11.73 -19.51
N ALA A 219 -15.75 -11.65 -19.82
CA ALA A 219 -16.57 -12.82 -20.11
C ALA A 219 -16.10 -13.62 -21.35
N GLN A 220 -15.45 -12.96 -22.31
CA GLN A 220 -14.90 -13.59 -23.53
C GLN A 220 -13.40 -13.87 -23.42
N ALA A 221 -12.78 -13.62 -22.27
CA ALA A 221 -11.37 -13.91 -22.06
C ALA A 221 -11.09 -15.42 -22.17
N THR A 222 -9.83 -15.78 -22.40
CA THR A 222 -9.42 -17.18 -22.53
C THR A 222 -9.55 -17.92 -21.20
N HIS A 223 -9.18 -17.26 -20.10
CA HIS A 223 -9.28 -17.79 -18.74
C HIS A 223 -9.56 -16.66 -17.74
N ASN A 224 -10.40 -16.90 -16.74
CA ASN A 224 -10.71 -16.07 -15.58
C ASN A 224 -10.38 -16.84 -14.30
N ILE A 225 -9.09 -16.96 -14.03
CA ILE A 225 -8.54 -17.74 -12.92
C ILE A 225 -8.86 -17.02 -11.61
N MET A 226 -9.36 -17.72 -10.59
CA MET A 226 -9.70 -17.08 -9.31
C MET A 226 -9.15 -17.80 -8.08
N ALA A 227 -8.95 -17.04 -7.02
CA ALA A 227 -8.70 -17.54 -5.67
C ALA A 227 -9.27 -16.57 -4.65
N TYR A 228 -9.75 -17.10 -3.52
CA TYR A 228 -10.21 -16.28 -2.40
C TYR A 228 -9.75 -16.85 -1.06
N ARG A 229 -9.75 -15.97 -0.05
CA ARG A 229 -9.47 -16.34 1.34
C ARG A 229 -10.27 -15.41 2.24
N ILE A 230 -11.28 -15.93 2.93
CA ILE A 230 -12.19 -15.18 3.82
C ILE A 230 -12.20 -15.77 5.22
N ARG A 231 -12.28 -14.91 6.24
CA ARG A 231 -12.47 -15.32 7.62
C ARG A 231 -13.95 -15.28 7.97
N LEU A 232 -14.50 -16.43 8.31
CA LEU A 232 -15.89 -16.58 8.70
C LEU A 232 -16.10 -16.05 10.14
N GLU A 233 -17.36 -15.75 10.49
CA GLU A 233 -17.72 -15.20 11.81
C GLU A 233 -17.31 -16.09 12.98
N ASN A 234 -17.28 -17.41 12.76
CA ASN A 234 -16.83 -18.39 13.75
C ASN A 234 -15.29 -18.44 13.93
N GLY A 235 -14.55 -17.54 13.28
CA GLY A 235 -13.09 -17.46 13.31
C GLY A 235 -12.37 -18.47 12.40
N SER A 236 -13.10 -19.37 11.72
CA SER A 236 -12.52 -20.29 10.75
C SER A 236 -12.21 -19.60 9.43
N LEU A 237 -11.24 -20.15 8.70
CA LEU A 237 -10.82 -19.62 7.41
C LEU A 237 -11.40 -20.48 6.28
N SER A 238 -12.13 -19.85 5.36
CA SER A 238 -12.57 -20.46 4.11
C SER A 238 -11.71 -19.94 2.96
N GLN A 239 -11.15 -20.85 2.16
CA GLN A 239 -10.30 -20.52 1.02
C GLN A 239 -10.49 -21.55 -0.09
N ASP A 240 -10.56 -21.09 -1.33
CA ASP A 240 -10.70 -21.96 -2.50
C ASP A 240 -10.11 -21.29 -3.75
N ASN A 241 -10.02 -22.03 -4.86
CA ASN A 241 -9.55 -21.53 -6.15
C ASN A 241 -10.21 -22.23 -7.34
N ASP A 242 -10.18 -21.55 -8.48
CA ASP A 242 -10.58 -22.08 -9.78
C ASP A 242 -9.49 -21.74 -10.81
N ASP A 243 -9.04 -22.76 -11.52
CA ASP A 243 -8.04 -22.65 -12.58
C ASP A 243 -8.65 -22.11 -13.89
N ASP A 244 -9.97 -22.19 -14.07
CA ASP A 244 -10.68 -21.90 -15.33
C ASP A 244 -10.01 -22.51 -16.58
N GLY A 245 -9.47 -23.72 -16.44
CA GLY A 245 -8.74 -24.42 -17.51
C GLY A 245 -7.24 -24.06 -17.66
N GLU A 246 -6.74 -23.04 -16.97
CA GLU A 246 -5.30 -22.74 -16.90
C GLU A 246 -4.63 -23.59 -15.81
N THR A 247 -4.04 -24.71 -16.21
CA THR A 247 -3.54 -25.74 -15.28
C THR A 247 -2.67 -25.17 -14.15
N ALA A 248 -3.11 -25.39 -12.90
CA ALA A 248 -2.47 -25.01 -11.65
C ALA A 248 -2.37 -23.50 -11.37
N ALA A 249 -3.03 -22.63 -12.14
CA ALA A 249 -2.94 -21.19 -11.94
C ALA A 249 -3.74 -20.71 -10.71
N GLY A 250 -4.94 -21.23 -10.49
CA GLY A 250 -5.77 -20.95 -9.31
C GLY A 250 -5.09 -21.38 -8.02
N LYS A 251 -4.49 -22.58 -8.00
CA LYS A 251 -3.68 -23.05 -6.86
C LYS A 251 -2.48 -22.13 -6.57
N ARG A 252 -1.82 -21.60 -7.61
CA ARG A 252 -0.71 -20.64 -7.45
C ARG A 252 -1.20 -19.30 -6.89
N LEU A 253 -2.35 -18.80 -7.35
CA LEU A 253 -2.98 -17.60 -6.79
C LEU A 253 -3.36 -17.82 -5.33
N ALA A 254 -3.98 -18.95 -5.00
CA ALA A 254 -4.31 -19.27 -3.60
C ALA A 254 -3.04 -19.27 -2.75
N HIS A 255 -1.97 -19.97 -3.17
CA HIS A 255 -0.71 -20.00 -2.44
C HIS A 255 -0.07 -18.59 -2.29
N LEU A 256 -0.19 -17.73 -3.30
CA LEU A 256 0.25 -16.33 -3.22
C LEU A 256 -0.49 -15.59 -2.09
N LEU A 257 -1.81 -15.73 -1.98
CA LEU A 257 -2.58 -15.13 -0.88
C LEU A 257 -2.13 -15.62 0.50
N GLN A 258 -1.75 -16.90 0.60
CA GLN A 258 -1.20 -17.47 1.84
C GLN A 258 0.15 -16.86 2.20
N LEU A 259 1.06 -16.73 1.23
CA LEU A 259 2.38 -16.13 1.43
C LEU A 259 2.30 -14.64 1.82
N LEU A 260 1.34 -13.91 1.24
CA LEU A 260 1.06 -12.52 1.59
C LEU A 260 0.31 -12.38 2.92
N ASN A 261 -0.17 -13.48 3.51
CA ASN A 261 -0.99 -13.52 4.72
C ASN A 261 -2.19 -12.55 4.65
N VAL A 262 -2.83 -12.47 3.48
CA VAL A 262 -4.01 -11.62 3.25
C VAL A 262 -5.28 -12.43 3.36
N GLU A 263 -6.30 -11.83 3.98
CA GLU A 263 -7.61 -12.43 4.19
C GLU A 263 -8.71 -11.42 3.85
N ASN A 264 -9.93 -11.93 3.73
CA ASN A 264 -11.11 -11.19 3.30
C ASN A 264 -10.96 -10.56 1.91
N ILE A 265 -10.36 -11.33 1.01
CA ILE A 265 -10.03 -10.90 -0.35
C ILE A 265 -10.34 -12.00 -1.38
N MET A 266 -10.78 -11.55 -2.55
CA MET A 266 -10.89 -12.35 -3.76
C MET A 266 -10.02 -11.72 -4.83
N VAL A 267 -9.31 -12.57 -5.57
CA VAL A 267 -8.50 -12.19 -6.73
C VAL A 267 -8.98 -12.97 -7.93
N VAL A 268 -9.18 -12.28 -9.04
CA VAL A 268 -9.44 -12.86 -10.36
C VAL A 268 -8.36 -12.36 -11.31
N VAL A 269 -7.73 -13.27 -12.04
CA VAL A 269 -6.78 -12.93 -13.11
C VAL A 269 -7.41 -13.34 -14.44
N THR A 270 -7.73 -12.32 -15.23
CA THR A 270 -8.24 -12.47 -16.58
C THR A 270 -7.08 -12.54 -17.56
N ARG A 271 -7.00 -13.65 -18.30
CA ARG A 271 -6.01 -13.87 -19.36
C ARG A 271 -6.69 -13.82 -20.73
N CYS A 272 -6.20 -12.95 -21.60
CA CYS A 272 -6.58 -12.89 -23.00
C CYS A 272 -5.40 -13.31 -23.89
N PHE A 273 -5.61 -14.29 -24.76
CA PHE A 273 -4.63 -14.62 -25.80
C PHE A 273 -4.61 -13.54 -26.90
N GLY A 274 -3.42 -13.13 -27.33
CA GLY A 274 -3.16 -12.21 -28.44
C GLY A 274 -2.24 -12.81 -29.50
#